data_AF-A0A699U321-F1
#
_entry.id   AF-A0A699U321-F1
#
_cell.length_a   1.000
_cell.length_b   1.000
_cell.length_c   1.000
_cell.angle_alpha   90.00
_cell.angle_beta   90.00
_cell.angle_gamma   90.00
#
_symmetry.space_group_name_H-M   'P 1'
#
loop_
_entity.id
_entity.type
_entity.pdbx_description
1 polymer ?
#
loop_
_entity_poly.entity_id
_entity_poly.type
_entity_poly.pdbx_seq_one_letter_code
_entity_poly.pdbx_strand_id
1 'polypeptide(L)' 'EFAGLFRTLAEAEGVAFVPSLLAGVLGRPQLNLADRVHPNAAGQRLLAANVWAVLEPLLQVAA' A
#
# COMPACT_ATOMS: atom_id res chain seq x y z
N GLU A 1 8.69 -1.79 14.41
CA GLU A 1 8.75 -0.46 15.04
C GLU A 1 8.39 0.65 14.06
N PHE A 2 9.17 0.88 12.98
CA PHE A 2 8.90 1.97 12.01
C PHE A 2 7.51 1.92 11.33
N ALA A 3 7.09 0.77 10.78
CA ALA A 3 5.80 0.66 10.08
C ALA A 3 4.58 0.92 11.01
N GLY A 4 4.73 0.67 12.32
CA GLY A 4 3.68 0.92 13.31
C GLY A 4 3.37 2.41 13.50
N LEU A 5 4.37 3.29 13.28
CA LEU A 5 4.19 4.74 13.43
C LEU A 5 3.11 5.30 12.50
N PHE A 6 2.99 4.77 11.28
CA PHE A 6 1.99 5.22 10.32
C PHE A 6 0.56 4.89 10.75
N ARG A 7 0.36 3.77 11.47
CA ARG A 7 -0.93 3.45 12.06
C ARG A 7 -1.28 4.46 13.16
N THR A 8 -0.34 4.69 14.08
CA THR A 8 -0.52 5.65 15.18
C THR A 8 -0.85 7.05 14.65
N LEU A 9 -0.14 7.50 13.60
CA LEU A 9 -0.42 8.78 12.95
C LEU A 9 -1.80 8.80 12.28
N ALA A 10 -2.18 7.74 11.55
CA ALA A 10 -3.48 7.70 10.89
C ALA A 10 -4.64 7.75 11.89
N GLU A 11 -4.51 7.08 13.03
CA GLU A 11 -5.48 7.12 14.13
C GLU A 11 -5.55 8.51 14.78
N ALA A 12 -4.39 9.15 15.01
CA ALA A 12 -4.31 10.49 15.61
C ALA A 12 -4.91 11.59 14.71
N GLU A 13 -4.68 11.51 13.39
CA GLU A 13 -5.14 12.50 12.42
C GLU A 13 -6.53 12.19 11.82
N GLY A 14 -7.12 11.05 12.18
CA GLY A 14 -8.43 10.63 11.65
C GLY A 14 -8.43 10.37 10.14
N VAL A 15 -7.31 9.93 9.58
CA VAL A 15 -7.16 9.66 8.13
C VAL A 15 -7.19 8.16 7.84
N ALA A 16 -7.59 7.79 6.62
CA ALA A 16 -7.60 6.40 6.20
C ALA A 16 -6.19 5.81 6.15
N PHE A 17 -6.05 4.53 6.49
CA PHE A 17 -4.76 3.86 6.64
C PHE A 17 -4.61 2.67 5.70
N VAL A 18 -3.56 2.68 4.87
CA VAL A 18 -3.14 1.51 4.07
C VAL A 18 -2.12 0.70 4.87
N PRO A 19 -2.44 -0.53 5.34
CA PRO A 19 -1.58 -1.27 6.29
C PRO A 19 -0.19 -1.62 5.76
N SER A 20 -0.06 -1.87 4.46
CA SER A 20 1.23 -2.09 3.80
C SER A 20 1.10 -1.87 2.30
N LEU A 21 1.78 -0.84 1.79
CA LEU A 21 1.83 -0.55 0.35
C LEU A 21 2.45 -1.71 -0.44
N LEU A 22 3.51 -2.33 0.11
CA LEU A 22 4.29 -3.39 -0.54
C LEU A 22 3.77 -4.81 -0.25
N ALA A 23 2.56 -4.95 0.30
CA ALA A 23 1.97 -6.26 0.56
C ALA A 23 1.93 -7.09 -0.72
N GLY A 24 2.47 -8.32 -0.66
CA GLY A 24 2.54 -9.22 -1.81
C GLY A 24 3.66 -8.91 -2.82
N VAL A 25 4.44 -7.84 -2.65
CA VAL A 25 5.57 -7.47 -3.52
C VAL A 25 6.92 -7.64 -2.82
N LEU A 26 7.01 -7.28 -1.54
CA LEU A 26 8.26 -7.36 -0.78
C LEU A 26 8.83 -8.79 -0.79
N GLY A 27 10.12 -8.91 -1.09
CA GLY A 27 10.83 -10.19 -1.11
C GLY A 27 10.54 -11.07 -2.33
N ARG A 28 9.90 -10.54 -3.38
CA ARG A 28 9.61 -11.27 -4.63
C ARG A 28 10.34 -10.65 -5.82
N PRO A 29 11.58 -11.06 -6.13
CA PRO A 29 12.41 -10.44 -7.16
C PRO A 29 11.75 -10.34 -8.54
N GLN A 30 10.87 -11.28 -8.88
CA GLN A 30 10.12 -11.30 -10.14
C GLN A 30 9.08 -10.16 -10.26
N LEU A 31 8.75 -9.48 -9.15
CA LEU A 31 7.86 -8.33 -9.11
C LEU A 31 8.62 -7.00 -9.04
N ASN A 32 9.96 -7.05 -9.11
CA ASN A 32 10.83 -5.88 -9.08
C ASN A 32 11.53 -5.65 -10.43
N LEU A 33 12.10 -4.46 -10.60
CA LEU A 33 13.09 -4.16 -11.62
C LEU A 33 14.40 -4.90 -11.33
N ALA A 34 15.37 -4.79 -12.23
CA ALA A 34 16.68 -5.44 -12.10
C ALA A 34 17.42 -5.07 -10.80
N ASP A 35 17.12 -3.90 -10.22
CA ASP A 35 17.65 -3.42 -8.94
C ASP A 35 17.10 -4.17 -7.71
N ARG A 36 16.04 -4.95 -7.87
CA ARG A 36 15.34 -5.69 -6.80
C ARG A 36 14.72 -4.82 -5.70
N VAL A 37 14.63 -3.51 -5.91
CA VAL A 37 14.07 -2.54 -4.96
C VAL A 37 12.76 -1.97 -5.50
N HIS A 38 12.72 -1.57 -6.76
CA HIS A 38 11.55 -0.90 -7.34
C HIS A 38 10.58 -1.91 -7.97
N PRO A 39 9.26 -1.82 -7.73
CA PRO A 39 8.31 -2.71 -8.37
C PRO A 39 8.27 -2.52 -9.90
N ASN A 40 8.21 -3.62 -10.65
CA ASN A 40 7.93 -3.61 -12.08
C ASN A 40 6.42 -3.45 -12.35
N ALA A 41 5.99 -3.50 -13.62
CA ALA A 41 4.57 -3.33 -13.97
C ALA A 41 3.61 -4.30 -13.25
N ALA A 42 4.03 -5.55 -13.01
CA ALA A 42 3.22 -6.50 -12.26
C ALA A 42 3.19 -6.16 -10.76
N GLY A 43 4.33 -5.75 -10.18
CA GLY A 43 4.39 -5.27 -8.81
C GLY A 43 3.54 -4.01 -8.59
N GLN A 44 3.57 -3.06 -9.50
CA GLN A 44 2.77 -1.82 -9.43
C GLN A 44 1.26 -2.10 -9.42
N ARG A 45 0.78 -3.11 -10.17
CA ARG A 45 -0.64 -3.53 -10.11
C ARG A 45 -1.06 -4.01 -8.72
N LEU A 46 -0.16 -4.69 -7.99
CA LEU A 46 -0.43 -5.12 -6.62
C LEU A 46 -0.43 -3.94 -5.65
N LEU A 47 0.51 -3.00 -5.79
CA LEU A 47 0.52 -1.75 -5.02
C LEU A 47 -0.80 -0.98 -5.19
N ALA A 48 -1.27 -0.85 -6.43
CA ALA A 48 -2.54 -0.21 -6.74
C ALA A 48 -3.71 -0.94 -6.07
N ALA A 49 -3.76 -2.28 -6.12
CA ALA A 49 -4.79 -3.07 -5.46
C ALA A 49 -4.80 -2.88 -3.93
N ASN A 50 -3.61 -2.83 -3.30
CA ASN A 50 -3.48 -2.59 -1.86
C ASN A 50 -4.05 -1.23 -1.43
N VAL A 51 -3.85 -0.19 -2.25
CA VAL A 51 -4.41 1.14 -2.02
C VAL A 51 -5.91 1.17 -2.31
N TRP A 52 -6.34 0.55 -3.42
CA TRP A 52 -7.73 0.53 -3.85
C TRP A 52 -8.67 -0.07 -2.81
N ALA A 53 -8.25 -1.16 -2.15
CA ALA A 53 -9.02 -1.82 -1.09
C ALA A 53 -9.39 -0.89 0.08
N VAL A 54 -8.63 0.19 0.29
CA VAL A 54 -8.93 1.22 1.30
C VAL A 54 -9.63 2.42 0.68
N LEU A 55 -9.25 2.83 -0.53
CA LEU A 55 -9.78 4.01 -1.18
C LEU A 55 -11.23 3.84 -1.67
N GLU A 56 -11.58 2.69 -2.24
CA GLU A 56 -12.89 2.44 -2.85
C GLU A 56 -14.07 2.67 -1.89
N PRO A 57 -14.08 2.12 -0.66
CA PRO A 57 -15.16 2.39 0.29
C PRO A 57 -15.31 3.88 0.65
N LEU A 58 -14.21 4.63 0.69
CA LEU A 58 -14.24 6.07 1.02
C LEU A 58 -14.93 6.87 -0.08
N LEU A 59 -14.77 6.47 -1.34
CA LEU A 59 -15.43 7.08 -2.48
C LEU A 59 -16.93 6.79 -2.52
N GLN A 60 -17.35 5.63 -2.00
CA GLN A 60 -18.77 5.27 -1.89
C GLN A 60 -19.50 6.03 -0.78
N VAL A 61 -18.81 6.35 0.32
CA VAL A 61 -19.36 7.17 1.41
C VAL A 61 -19.51 8.64 1.02
N ALA A 62 -18.69 9.13 0.09
CA ALA A 62 -18.71 10.51 -0.38
C ALA A 62 -19.75 10.79 -1.47
N ALA A 63 -20.41 9.76 -2.00
CA ALA A 63 -21.46 9.85 -3.03
C ALA A 63 -22.85 9.88 -2.41
#